data_AF-A0A939T4A9-F1
#
_entry.id   AF-A0A939T4A9-F1
#
_cell.length_a   1.000
_cell.length_b   1.000
_cell.length_c   1.000
_cell.angle_alpha   90.00
_cell.angle_beta   90.00
_cell.angle_gamma   90.00
#
_symmetry.space_group_name_H-M   'P 1'
#
loop_
_entity.id
_entity.type
_entity.pdbx_description
1 polymer ?
#
loop_
_entity_poly.entity_id
_entity_poly.type
_entity_poly.pdbx_seq_one_letter_code
_entity_poly.pdbx_strand_id
1 'polypeptide(L)'
;MSGKTIPEPQFPADDGSADPRLAEALAGYAAGRVGEHRVLEELYDSRLLVPVVAVLTEEEEVGPGELRREKNSDMALPTLMGEDGRRGVLGFTSMEALKAWRPEARPVAVHARQACLAALDEGAQALVVDVAGPVPFAVDGLRLHLLAEGRPIPPPHEDPEVLAAIEAAFGSETGVAGVRVSKGAGAELAVRFAIVPGHDERVTVQRVSDRLAELLRGRIVGGVELNVMRGGAR
;
A
#
# COMPACT_ATOMS: atom_id res chain seq x y z
N MET A 1 45.52 15.22 12.06
CA MET A 1 44.59 14.59 13.02
C MET A 1 43.22 14.54 12.38
N SER A 2 42.90 13.49 11.63
CA SER A 2 41.58 13.34 11.01
C SER A 2 40.60 12.87 12.09
N GLY A 3 39.73 13.76 12.55
CA GLY A 3 38.71 13.44 13.54
C GLY A 3 37.79 12.35 13.01
N LYS A 4 37.56 11.30 13.82
CA LYS A 4 36.53 10.30 13.55
C LYS A 4 35.17 10.97 13.74
N THR A 5 34.51 11.35 12.65
CA THR A 5 33.12 11.81 12.69
C THR A 5 32.24 10.60 13.00
N ILE A 6 31.50 10.65 14.11
CA ILE A 6 30.46 9.65 14.40
C ILE A 6 29.31 9.93 13.43
N PRO A 7 28.83 8.93 12.64
CA PRO A 7 27.66 9.12 11.79
C PRO A 7 26.46 9.56 12.63
N GLU A 8 25.76 10.60 12.22
CA GLU A 8 24.53 11.02 12.89
C GLU A 8 23.43 9.96 12.66
N PRO A 9 22.62 9.63 13.68
CA PRO A 9 21.51 8.71 13.51
C PRO A 9 20.52 9.28 12.49
N GLN A 10 20.02 8.44 11.59
CA GLN A 10 19.01 8.86 10.60
C GLN A 10 17.72 9.39 11.27
N PHE A 11 17.37 8.86 12.44
CA PHE A 11 16.20 9.28 13.22
C PHE A 11 16.59 9.53 14.69
N PRO A 12 17.14 10.72 15.02
CA PRO A 12 17.68 10.99 16.36
C PRO A 12 16.60 11.14 17.45
N ALA A 13 15.34 11.39 17.06
CA ALA A 13 14.20 11.55 17.96
C ALA A 13 13.25 10.33 17.93
N ASP A 14 13.66 9.21 17.32
CA ASP A 14 12.81 8.02 17.24
C ASP A 14 12.66 7.36 18.61
N ASP A 15 11.44 7.40 19.15
CA ASP A 15 11.05 6.72 20.39
C ASP A 15 10.42 5.34 20.13
N GLY A 16 10.37 4.91 18.86
CA GLY A 16 9.78 3.65 18.44
C GLY A 16 8.25 3.67 18.34
N SER A 17 7.58 4.78 18.64
CA SER A 17 6.14 4.93 18.42
C SER A 17 5.82 5.20 16.95
N ALA A 18 4.58 4.91 16.54
CA ALA A 18 4.10 5.23 15.20
C ALA A 18 3.92 6.74 15.05
N ASP A 19 4.12 7.27 13.84
CA ASP A 19 3.73 8.64 13.52
C ASP A 19 2.23 8.82 13.79
N PRO A 20 1.82 9.78 14.64
CA PRO A 20 0.41 9.96 15.00
C PRO A 20 -0.51 10.19 13.79
N ARG A 21 -0.02 10.87 12.75
CA ARG A 21 -0.81 11.16 11.54
C ARG A 21 -1.00 9.90 10.71
N LEU A 22 0.03 9.07 10.57
CA LEU A 22 -0.08 7.76 9.91
C LEU A 22 -1.00 6.81 10.70
N ALA A 23 -0.86 6.77 12.02
CA ALA A 23 -1.73 5.97 12.89
C ALA A 23 -3.20 6.39 12.77
N GLU A 24 -3.49 7.69 12.75
CA GLU A 24 -4.84 8.21 12.53
C GLU A 24 -5.37 7.85 11.13
N ALA A 25 -4.55 7.98 10.09
CA ALA A 25 -4.94 7.65 8.72
C ALA A 25 -5.27 6.16 8.58
N LEU A 26 -4.44 5.27 9.13
CA LEU A 26 -4.67 3.82 9.16
C LEU A 26 -5.95 3.46 9.91
N ALA A 27 -6.18 4.04 11.09
CA ALA A 27 -7.40 3.83 11.85
C ALA A 27 -8.65 4.37 11.13
N GLY A 28 -8.52 5.50 10.43
CA GLY A 28 -9.56 6.06 9.56
C GLY A 28 -9.89 5.14 8.39
N TYR A 29 -8.87 4.58 7.74
CA TYR A 29 -8.99 3.63 6.64
C TYR A 29 -9.71 2.35 7.08
N ALA A 30 -9.26 1.74 8.18
CA ALA A 30 -9.89 0.54 8.74
C ALA A 30 -11.36 0.78 9.13
N ALA A 31 -11.71 2.00 9.56
CA ALA A 31 -13.06 2.38 9.93
C ALA A 31 -13.94 2.84 8.74
N GLY A 32 -13.43 2.82 7.51
CA GLY A 32 -14.18 3.26 6.35
C GLY A 32 -14.32 4.78 6.19
N ARG A 33 -13.55 5.58 6.95
CA ARG A 33 -13.70 7.04 7.04
C ARG A 33 -12.79 7.81 6.07
N VAL A 34 -11.65 7.24 5.70
CA VAL A 34 -10.72 7.80 4.71
C VAL A 34 -10.28 6.72 3.74
N GLY A 35 -9.86 7.14 2.54
CA GLY A 35 -9.36 6.24 1.50
C GLY A 35 -7.92 5.80 1.68
N GLU A 36 -7.52 4.84 0.84
CA GLU A 36 -6.14 4.37 0.69
C GLU A 36 -5.18 5.54 0.44
N HIS A 37 -5.57 6.48 -0.44
CA HIS A 37 -4.74 7.64 -0.79
C HIS A 37 -4.31 8.44 0.44
N ARG A 38 -5.18 8.61 1.43
CA ARG A 38 -4.85 9.35 2.66
C ARG A 38 -3.80 8.64 3.51
N VAL A 39 -3.83 7.30 3.55
CA VAL A 39 -2.79 6.49 4.21
C VAL A 39 -1.47 6.66 3.48
N LEU A 40 -1.48 6.58 2.15
CA LEU A 40 -0.28 6.72 1.32
C LEU A 40 0.36 8.11 1.42
N GLU A 41 -0.43 9.18 1.53
CA GLU A 41 0.07 10.54 1.78
C GLU A 41 0.86 10.62 3.10
N GLU A 42 0.32 10.08 4.19
CA GLU A 42 0.97 10.12 5.50
C GLU A 42 2.14 9.12 5.57
N LEU A 43 2.07 8.01 4.83
CA LEU A 43 3.15 7.03 4.73
C LEU A 43 4.37 7.59 4.00
N TYR A 44 4.18 8.48 3.02
CA TYR A 44 5.21 8.98 2.10
C TYR A 44 6.52 9.41 2.80
N ASP A 45 6.43 10.21 3.86
CA ASP A 45 7.58 10.71 4.63
C ASP A 45 7.80 9.98 5.97
N SER A 46 6.97 8.98 6.28
CA SER A 46 6.99 8.28 7.55
C SER A 46 8.24 7.41 7.74
N ARG A 47 8.67 7.27 9.00
CA ARG A 47 9.60 6.23 9.42
C ARG A 47 8.87 4.90 9.50
N LEU A 48 9.46 3.85 8.93
CA LEU A 48 9.07 2.46 9.16
C LEU A 48 10.21 1.69 9.83
N LEU A 49 9.86 0.61 10.54
CA LEU A 49 10.79 -0.38 11.05
C LEU A 49 10.72 -1.60 10.14
N VAL A 50 11.77 -1.82 9.37
CA VAL A 50 11.93 -3.05 8.59
C VAL A 50 12.55 -4.10 9.53
N PRO A 51 11.93 -5.29 9.70
CA PRO A 51 12.48 -6.31 10.57
C PRO A 51 13.66 -7.01 9.91
N VAL A 52 14.67 -7.33 10.71
CA VAL A 52 15.72 -8.27 10.31
C VAL A 52 15.78 -9.40 11.32
N VAL A 53 15.87 -10.63 10.84
CA VAL A 53 15.90 -11.84 11.65
C VAL A 53 17.12 -12.67 11.30
N ALA A 54 17.71 -13.30 12.32
CA ALA A 54 18.75 -14.28 12.08
C ALA A 54 18.13 -15.53 11.44
N VAL A 55 18.68 -15.97 10.31
CA VAL A 55 18.37 -17.24 9.68
C VAL A 55 19.55 -18.17 9.89
N LEU A 56 19.26 -19.36 10.40
CA LEU A 56 20.24 -20.45 10.44
C LEU A 56 20.30 -21.05 9.04
N THR A 57 21.39 -20.85 8.32
CA THR A 57 21.65 -21.60 7.08
C THR A 57 21.89 -23.07 7.43
N GLU A 58 21.26 -23.99 6.69
CA GLU A 58 21.37 -25.44 6.92
C GLU A 58 22.83 -25.90 7.02
N GLU A 59 23.09 -26.86 7.91
CA GLU A 59 24.39 -27.51 8.05
C GLU A 59 24.72 -28.21 6.71
N GLU A 60 25.80 -27.81 6.02
CA GLU A 60 26.40 -28.70 5.02
C GLU A 60 26.81 -29.98 5.76
N GLU A 61 26.31 -31.15 5.34
CA GLU A 61 26.76 -32.44 5.86
C GLU A 61 28.25 -32.60 5.55
N VAL A 62 29.07 -32.24 6.53
CA VAL A 62 30.52 -32.34 6.42
C VAL A 62 30.92 -33.81 6.62
N GLY A 63 31.67 -34.37 5.67
CA GLY A 63 32.16 -35.75 5.74
C GLY A 63 33.02 -36.00 6.99
N PRO A 64 33.12 -37.25 7.46
CA PRO A 64 33.86 -37.57 8.68
C PRO A 64 35.35 -37.20 8.55
N GLY A 65 35.77 -36.14 9.24
CA GLY A 65 37.16 -35.66 9.28
C GLY A 65 37.33 -34.16 9.05
N GLU A 66 36.29 -33.46 8.60
CA GLU A 66 36.35 -32.01 8.38
C GLU A 66 35.81 -31.23 9.58
N LEU A 67 36.49 -30.12 9.91
CA LEU A 67 36.11 -29.22 10.99
C LEU A 67 34.72 -28.62 10.68
N ARG A 68 33.75 -28.82 11.57
CA ARG A 68 32.44 -28.16 11.52
C ARG A 68 32.65 -26.67 11.27
N ARG A 69 32.26 -26.19 10.08
CA ARG A 69 32.34 -24.77 9.73
C ARG A 69 31.42 -24.02 10.70
N GLU A 70 31.96 -22.99 11.34
CA GLU A 70 31.25 -22.19 12.35
C GLU A 70 29.90 -21.70 11.82
N LYS A 71 28.88 -21.73 12.67
CA LYS A 71 27.52 -21.23 12.42
C LYS A 71 27.57 -19.80 11.91
N ASN A 72 27.51 -19.60 10.61
CA ASN A 72 27.34 -18.28 10.03
C ASN A 72 25.83 -17.95 10.12
N SER A 73 25.48 -17.02 11.00
CA SER A 73 24.10 -16.50 11.06
C SER A 73 23.96 -15.44 9.98
N ASP A 74 23.17 -15.73 8.95
CA ASP A 74 22.83 -14.73 7.93
C ASP A 74 21.65 -13.88 8.43
N MET A 75 21.68 -12.59 8.12
CA MET A 75 20.63 -11.64 8.52
C MET A 75 19.69 -11.46 7.34
N ALA A 76 18.48 -12.02 7.43
CA ALA A 76 17.53 -11.98 6.34
C ALA A 76 16.44 -10.93 6.58
N LEU A 77 16.01 -10.31 5.48
CA LEU A 77 14.79 -9.52 5.38
C LEU A 77 13.59 -10.47 5.20
N PRO A 78 12.71 -10.63 6.20
CA PRO A 78 11.57 -11.51 6.10
C PRO A 78 10.60 -11.07 5.01
N THR A 79 10.14 -12.03 4.21
CA THR A 79 9.02 -11.86 3.28
C THR A 79 7.84 -12.76 3.65
N LEU A 80 6.62 -12.25 3.49
CA LEU A 80 5.39 -13.04 3.51
C LEU A 80 5.04 -13.51 2.10
N MET A 81 4.31 -14.60 2.01
CA MET A 81 3.67 -15.07 0.78
C MET A 81 2.16 -14.92 0.96
N GLY A 82 1.53 -14.12 0.11
CA GLY A 82 0.08 -13.99 0.03
C GLY A 82 -0.56 -15.26 -0.52
N GLU A 83 -1.88 -15.41 -0.33
CA GLU A 83 -2.65 -16.53 -0.89
C GLU A 83 -2.62 -16.56 -2.43
N ASP A 84 -2.37 -15.40 -3.05
CA ASP A 84 -2.18 -15.22 -4.49
C ASP A 84 -0.75 -15.56 -4.96
N GLY A 85 0.11 -16.03 -4.05
CA GLY A 85 1.51 -16.37 -4.33
C GLY A 85 2.45 -15.16 -4.44
N ARG A 86 1.94 -13.93 -4.30
CA ARG A 86 2.79 -12.73 -4.30
C ARG A 86 3.57 -12.65 -2.99
N ARG A 87 4.83 -12.24 -3.09
CA ARG A 87 5.72 -11.96 -1.96
C ARG A 87 5.56 -10.52 -1.50
N GLY A 88 5.55 -10.32 -0.18
CA GLY A 88 5.54 -9.01 0.45
C GLY A 88 6.66 -8.85 1.47
N VAL A 89 7.43 -7.76 1.39
CA VAL A 89 8.37 -7.37 2.45
C VAL A 89 7.60 -6.76 3.60
N LEU A 90 8.04 -7.02 4.83
CA LEU A 90 7.40 -6.47 6.04
C LEU A 90 7.95 -5.09 6.40
N GLY A 91 7.05 -4.19 6.80
CA GLY A 91 7.36 -2.94 7.48
C GLY A 91 6.45 -2.73 8.68
N PHE A 92 6.92 -2.03 9.70
CA PHE A 92 6.12 -1.74 10.90
C PHE A 92 6.15 -0.26 11.22
N THR A 93 5.00 0.28 11.59
CA THR A 93 4.89 1.68 12.01
C THR A 93 5.48 1.90 13.40
N SER A 94 5.47 0.88 14.26
CA SER A 94 5.94 0.98 15.65
C SER A 94 6.68 -0.26 16.14
N MET A 95 7.44 -0.10 17.23
CA MET A 95 8.06 -1.19 17.97
C MET A 95 7.00 -2.14 18.54
N GLU A 96 5.86 -1.63 18.98
CA GLU A 96 4.75 -2.45 19.50
C GLU A 96 4.24 -3.42 18.41
N ALA A 97 3.92 -2.91 17.22
CA ALA A 97 3.47 -3.73 16.09
C ALA A 97 4.53 -4.76 15.66
N LEU A 98 5.81 -4.35 15.60
CA LEU A 98 6.92 -5.25 15.27
C LEU A 98 7.06 -6.37 16.30
N LYS A 99 6.97 -6.07 17.59
CA LYS A 99 7.09 -7.06 18.67
C LYS A 99 5.86 -7.96 18.80
N ALA A 100 4.68 -7.46 18.47
CA ALA A 100 3.47 -8.27 18.36
C ALA A 100 3.60 -9.32 17.24
N TRP A 101 4.26 -8.97 16.12
CA TRP A 101 4.57 -9.91 15.06
C TRP A 101 5.67 -10.92 15.46
N ARG A 102 6.84 -10.44 15.90
CA ARG A 102 7.95 -11.30 16.30
C ARG A 102 8.84 -10.62 17.36
N PRO A 103 8.82 -11.08 18.62
CA PRO A 103 9.59 -10.49 19.71
C PRO A 103 11.10 -10.41 19.46
N GLU A 104 11.69 -11.38 18.76
CA GLU A 104 13.14 -11.45 18.50
C GLU A 104 13.58 -10.62 17.28
N ALA A 105 12.64 -10.07 16.50
CA ALA A 105 12.99 -9.26 15.33
C ALA A 105 13.76 -8.01 15.75
N ARG A 106 14.82 -7.71 14.99
CA ARG A 106 15.65 -6.52 15.18
C ARG A 106 15.13 -5.42 14.24
N PRO A 107 14.77 -4.24 14.76
CA PRO A 107 14.26 -3.16 13.92
C PRO A 107 15.40 -2.48 13.17
N VAL A 108 15.16 -2.17 11.89
CA VAL A 108 15.96 -1.22 11.11
C VAL A 108 15.04 -0.07 10.71
N ALA A 109 15.26 1.10 11.31
CA ALA A 109 14.49 2.31 11.01
C ALA A 109 14.91 2.87 9.66
N VAL A 110 13.95 3.07 8.76
CA VAL A 110 14.16 3.62 7.41
C VAL A 110 12.97 4.50 7.02
N HIS A 111 13.15 5.38 6.03
CA HIS A 111 12.00 6.06 5.42
C HIS A 111 11.15 5.06 4.62
N ALA A 112 9.85 5.31 4.51
CA ALA A 112 8.95 4.47 3.72
C ALA A 112 9.44 4.25 2.28
N ARG A 113 10.04 5.28 1.64
CA ARG A 113 10.72 5.16 0.35
C ARG A 113 11.77 4.04 0.32
N GLN A 114 12.61 3.97 1.34
CA GLN A 114 13.68 2.98 1.43
C GLN A 114 13.11 1.58 1.67
N ALA A 115 12.04 1.45 2.45
CA ALA A 115 11.33 0.19 2.63
C ALA A 115 10.69 -0.29 1.31
N CYS A 116 10.11 0.62 0.52
CA CYS A 116 9.56 0.30 -0.80
C CYS A 116 10.66 -0.12 -1.79
N LEU A 117 11.81 0.56 -1.79
CA LEU A 117 12.98 0.17 -2.59
C LEU A 117 13.46 -1.24 -2.20
N ALA A 118 13.59 -1.52 -0.90
CA ALA A 118 13.98 -2.86 -0.43
C ALA A 118 12.99 -3.94 -0.88
N ALA A 119 11.68 -3.66 -0.89
CA ALA A 119 10.68 -4.59 -1.42
C ALA A 119 10.93 -4.92 -2.90
N LEU A 120 11.21 -3.90 -3.72
CA LEU A 120 11.51 -4.10 -5.15
C LEU A 120 12.83 -4.85 -5.35
N ASP A 121 13.88 -4.52 -4.60
CA ASP A 121 15.20 -5.17 -4.68
C ASP A 121 15.13 -6.66 -4.30
N GLU A 122 14.27 -7.02 -3.34
CA GLU A 122 13.99 -8.41 -2.95
C GLU A 122 13.11 -9.16 -3.96
N GLY A 123 12.65 -8.49 -5.03
CA GLY A 123 11.69 -9.04 -5.99
C GLY A 123 10.31 -9.31 -5.38
N ALA A 124 9.96 -8.62 -4.29
CA ALA A 124 8.62 -8.65 -3.73
C ALA A 124 7.68 -7.73 -4.52
N GLN A 125 6.38 -8.03 -4.48
CA GLN A 125 5.35 -7.26 -5.16
C GLN A 125 4.64 -6.26 -4.23
N ALA A 126 4.93 -6.30 -2.93
CA ALA A 126 4.31 -5.44 -1.95
C ALA A 126 5.24 -5.10 -0.78
N LEU A 127 4.99 -3.95 -0.17
CA LEU A 127 5.36 -3.66 1.21
C LEU A 127 4.10 -3.86 2.08
N VAL A 128 4.17 -4.76 3.06
CA VAL A 128 3.08 -5.08 3.98
C VAL A 128 3.38 -4.45 5.33
N VAL A 129 2.59 -3.43 5.67
CA VAL A 129 2.69 -2.63 6.88
C VAL A 129 1.82 -3.25 7.99
N ASP A 130 2.40 -3.38 9.19
CA ASP A 130 1.70 -3.77 10.42
C ASP A 130 0.86 -5.05 10.29
N VAL A 131 1.46 -6.12 9.76
CA VAL A 131 0.77 -7.42 9.54
C VAL A 131 0.15 -8.00 10.83
N ALA A 132 0.70 -7.68 12.00
CA ALA A 132 0.18 -8.10 13.30
C ALA A 132 -0.79 -7.08 13.95
N GLY A 133 -1.16 -6.03 13.21
CA GLY A 133 -2.02 -4.96 13.69
C GLY A 133 -1.24 -3.72 14.19
N PRO A 134 -1.98 -2.64 14.55
CA PRO A 134 -3.43 -2.61 14.73
C PRO A 134 -4.24 -2.60 13.42
N VAL A 135 -3.64 -2.14 12.30
CA VAL A 135 -4.27 -2.12 10.99
C VAL A 135 -3.26 -2.62 9.94
N PRO A 136 -3.45 -3.83 9.39
CA PRO A 136 -2.62 -4.29 8.28
C PRO A 136 -2.93 -3.48 7.02
N PHE A 137 -1.89 -3.03 6.33
CA PHE A 137 -2.01 -2.25 5.10
C PHE A 137 -0.95 -2.69 4.09
N ALA A 138 -1.29 -2.74 2.80
CA ALA A 138 -0.36 -3.14 1.76
C ALA A 138 -0.15 -2.00 0.77
N VAL A 139 1.10 -1.76 0.40
CA VAL A 139 1.48 -0.91 -0.73
C VAL A 139 1.95 -1.83 -1.85
N ASP A 140 1.24 -1.84 -2.98
CA ASP A 140 1.60 -2.64 -4.15
C ASP A 140 1.42 -1.86 -5.46
N GLY A 141 1.61 -2.54 -6.59
CA GLY A 141 1.37 -2.00 -7.92
C GLY A 141 2.15 -0.71 -8.20
N LEU A 142 1.51 0.24 -8.88
CA LEU A 142 2.10 1.54 -9.18
C LEU A 142 2.49 2.33 -7.93
N ARG A 143 1.75 2.21 -6.82
CA ARG A 143 2.01 2.98 -5.58
C ARG A 143 3.34 2.60 -4.96
N LEU A 144 3.67 1.31 -4.97
CA LEU A 144 4.97 0.81 -4.50
C LEU A 144 6.13 1.44 -5.27
N HIS A 145 6.01 1.51 -6.60
CA HIS A 145 7.02 2.11 -7.47
C HIS A 145 7.14 3.62 -7.25
N LEU A 146 6.01 4.33 -7.16
CA LEU A 146 6.01 5.78 -6.90
C LEU A 146 6.65 6.12 -5.55
N LEU A 147 6.32 5.39 -4.49
CA LEU A 147 6.94 5.58 -3.17
C LEU A 147 8.45 5.26 -3.20
N ALA A 148 8.87 4.19 -3.88
CA ALA A 148 10.27 3.85 -4.04
C ALA A 148 11.06 4.93 -4.83
N GLU A 149 10.43 5.53 -5.84
CA GLU A 149 10.97 6.65 -6.60
C GLU A 149 10.98 7.97 -5.82
N GLY A 150 10.28 8.05 -4.67
CA GLY A 150 10.08 9.32 -3.95
C GLY A 150 9.23 10.29 -4.76
N ARG A 151 8.17 9.77 -5.40
CA ARG A 151 7.19 10.55 -6.14
C ARG A 151 5.87 10.56 -5.39
N PRO A 152 5.16 11.70 -5.37
CA PRO A 152 3.86 11.77 -4.71
C PRO A 152 2.88 10.81 -5.36
N ILE A 153 2.00 10.22 -4.55
CA ILE A 153 0.88 9.43 -5.04
C ILE A 153 -0.16 10.39 -5.64
N PRO A 154 -0.63 10.16 -6.87
CA PRO A 154 -1.69 10.99 -7.45
C PRO A 154 -3.00 10.84 -6.66
N PRO A 155 -3.84 11.88 -6.61
CA PRO A 155 -5.18 11.75 -6.04
C PRO A 155 -6.02 10.76 -6.86
N PRO A 156 -7.07 10.13 -6.28
CA PRO A 156 -7.81 9.04 -6.94
C PRO A 156 -8.36 9.35 -8.34
N HIS A 157 -8.74 10.61 -8.62
CA HIS A 157 -9.27 11.03 -9.92
C HIS A 157 -8.19 11.27 -10.99
N GLU A 158 -6.92 11.19 -10.63
CA GLU A 158 -5.75 11.30 -11.51
C GLU A 158 -4.91 10.00 -11.50
N ASP A 159 -5.27 9.02 -10.67
CA ASP A 159 -4.52 7.78 -10.52
C ASP A 159 -4.79 6.82 -11.69
N PRO A 160 -3.75 6.41 -12.44
CA PRO A 160 -3.92 5.55 -13.61
C PRO A 160 -4.60 4.19 -13.32
N GLU A 161 -4.34 3.58 -12.17
CA GLU A 161 -4.95 2.28 -11.85
C GLU A 161 -6.43 2.43 -11.43
N VAL A 162 -6.78 3.55 -10.78
CA VAL A 162 -8.17 3.88 -10.48
C VAL A 162 -8.92 4.23 -11.76
N LEU A 163 -8.32 5.02 -12.64
CA LEU A 163 -8.90 5.38 -13.94
C LEU A 163 -9.12 4.15 -14.83
N ALA A 164 -8.16 3.22 -14.87
CA ALA A 164 -8.31 1.96 -15.59
C ALA A 164 -9.44 1.08 -15.01
N ALA A 165 -9.59 1.03 -13.68
CA ALA A 165 -10.69 0.31 -13.05
C ALA A 165 -12.07 0.92 -13.38
N ILE A 166 -12.16 2.26 -13.42
CA ILE A 166 -13.37 2.97 -13.85
C ILE A 166 -13.65 2.68 -15.33
N GLU A 167 -12.64 2.76 -16.20
CA GLU A 167 -12.78 2.43 -17.61
C GLU A 167 -13.30 1.00 -17.82
N ALA A 168 -12.77 0.02 -17.08
CA ALA A 168 -13.25 -1.36 -17.13
C ALA A 168 -14.72 -1.50 -16.66
N ALA A 169 -15.09 -0.80 -15.59
CA ALA A 169 -16.46 -0.82 -15.05
C ALA A 169 -17.49 -0.28 -16.06
N PHE A 170 -17.16 0.83 -16.73
CA PHE A 170 -18.06 1.52 -17.65
C PHE A 170 -17.97 1.04 -19.09
N GLY A 171 -16.79 0.65 -19.57
CA GLY A 171 -16.56 0.20 -20.94
C GLY A 171 -17.30 -1.10 -21.29
N SER A 172 -17.75 -1.84 -20.29
CA SER A 172 -18.57 -3.05 -20.42
C SER A 172 -20.09 -2.78 -20.36
N GLU A 173 -20.54 -1.52 -20.23
CA GLU A 173 -21.95 -1.15 -20.15
C GLU A 173 -22.39 -0.32 -21.37
N THR A 174 -23.19 -0.92 -22.25
CA THR A 174 -23.65 -0.28 -23.50
C THR A 174 -24.61 0.88 -23.27
N GLY A 175 -25.25 0.94 -22.11
CA GLY A 175 -26.16 2.02 -21.74
C GLY A 175 -25.49 3.32 -21.32
N VAL A 176 -24.16 3.40 -21.32
CA VAL A 176 -23.43 4.59 -20.86
C VAL A 176 -22.68 5.30 -21.99
N ALA A 177 -22.69 6.64 -21.94
CA ALA A 177 -21.84 7.50 -22.77
C ALA A 177 -21.19 8.63 -21.97
N GLY A 178 -20.07 9.16 -22.48
CA GLY A 178 -19.48 10.41 -21.98
C GLY A 178 -18.94 10.36 -20.55
N VAL A 179 -18.31 9.25 -20.15
CA VAL A 179 -17.74 9.06 -18.81
C VAL A 179 -16.63 10.08 -18.55
N ARG A 180 -16.74 10.81 -17.44
CA ARG A 180 -15.70 11.72 -16.94
C ARG A 180 -15.51 11.57 -15.45
N VAL A 181 -14.25 11.46 -15.03
CA VAL A 181 -13.84 11.35 -13.63
C VAL A 181 -13.39 12.72 -13.12
N SER A 182 -13.69 13.03 -11.87
CA SER A 182 -13.25 14.24 -11.18
C SER A 182 -13.19 14.01 -9.67
N LYS A 183 -12.61 14.96 -8.93
CA LYS A 183 -12.70 14.98 -7.46
C LYS A 183 -14.18 15.02 -7.01
N GLY A 184 -14.53 14.19 -6.02
CA GLY A 184 -15.85 14.20 -5.40
C GLY A 184 -16.06 15.40 -4.48
N ALA A 185 -17.31 15.82 -4.29
CA ALA A 185 -17.64 16.92 -3.38
C ALA A 185 -17.69 16.49 -1.91
N GLY A 186 -18.18 15.27 -1.66
CA GLY A 186 -18.26 14.59 -0.37
C GLY A 186 -17.79 13.13 -0.41
N ALA A 187 -17.17 12.71 -1.52
CA ALA A 187 -16.57 11.39 -1.71
C ALA A 187 -15.15 11.49 -2.30
N GLU A 188 -14.41 10.38 -2.34
CA GLU A 188 -13.04 10.37 -2.89
C GLU A 188 -12.98 10.71 -4.37
N LEU A 189 -14.01 10.31 -5.12
CA LEU A 189 -14.15 10.63 -6.54
C LEU A 189 -15.62 10.79 -6.96
N ALA A 190 -15.81 11.51 -8.06
CA ALA A 190 -17.07 11.62 -8.76
C ALA A 190 -16.92 11.15 -10.20
N VAL A 191 -17.86 10.33 -10.66
CA VAL A 191 -17.98 9.90 -12.05
C VAL A 191 -19.26 10.47 -12.64
N ARG A 192 -19.12 11.26 -13.71
CA ARG A 192 -20.22 11.81 -14.49
C ARG A 192 -20.36 11.04 -15.80
N PHE A 193 -21.58 10.69 -16.16
CA PHE A 193 -21.87 9.98 -17.39
C PHE A 193 -23.32 10.22 -17.84
N ALA A 194 -23.63 9.94 -19.10
CA ALA A 194 -24.97 10.02 -19.67
C ALA A 194 -25.53 8.61 -19.91
N ILE A 195 -26.86 8.49 -19.87
CA ILE A 195 -27.57 7.27 -20.29
C ILE A 195 -27.85 7.35 -21.79
N VAL A 196 -27.46 6.31 -22.52
CA VAL A 196 -27.76 6.17 -23.94
C VAL A 196 -29.28 6.01 -24.13
N PRO A 197 -29.92 6.73 -25.07
CA PRO A 197 -31.35 6.61 -25.32
C PRO A 197 -31.80 5.15 -25.50
N GLY A 198 -32.95 4.80 -24.91
CA GLY A 198 -33.51 3.45 -24.96
C GLY A 198 -32.98 2.49 -23.88
N HIS A 199 -32.03 2.91 -23.04
CA HIS A 199 -31.60 2.15 -21.86
C HIS A 199 -32.30 2.64 -20.60
N ASP A 200 -32.48 1.72 -19.63
CA ASP A 200 -33.08 2.05 -18.33
C ASP A 200 -32.02 2.64 -17.39
N GLU A 201 -32.23 3.88 -16.95
CA GLU A 201 -31.30 4.61 -16.07
C GLU A 201 -31.00 3.83 -14.78
N ARG A 202 -32.03 3.28 -14.13
CA ARG A 202 -31.88 2.62 -12.83
C ARG A 202 -31.07 1.33 -12.96
N VAL A 203 -31.39 0.52 -13.97
CA VAL A 203 -30.66 -0.73 -14.26
C VAL A 203 -29.22 -0.44 -14.66
N THR A 204 -28.98 0.54 -15.53
CA THR A 204 -27.63 0.92 -15.96
C THR A 204 -26.80 1.45 -14.80
N VAL A 205 -27.34 2.36 -13.97
CA VAL A 205 -26.65 2.89 -12.78
C VAL A 205 -26.32 1.77 -11.80
N GLN A 206 -27.25 0.85 -11.54
CA GLN A 206 -27.01 -0.27 -10.63
C GLN A 206 -25.84 -1.15 -11.10
N ARG A 207 -25.82 -1.51 -12.40
CA ARG A 207 -24.76 -2.34 -12.98
C ARG A 207 -23.38 -1.70 -12.88
N VAL A 208 -23.25 -0.42 -13.22
CA VAL A 208 -21.96 0.25 -13.11
C VAL A 208 -21.55 0.44 -11.65
N SER A 209 -22.51 0.72 -10.75
CA SER A 209 -22.25 0.81 -9.31
C SER A 209 -21.71 -0.51 -8.76
N ASP A 210 -22.34 -1.65 -9.09
CA ASP A 210 -21.91 -2.96 -8.61
C ASP A 210 -20.50 -3.30 -9.12
N ARG A 211 -20.22 -3.02 -10.40
CA ARG A 211 -18.88 -3.22 -11.00
C ARG A 211 -17.82 -2.31 -10.36
N LEU A 212 -18.15 -1.05 -10.11
CA LEU A 212 -17.23 -0.13 -9.42
C LEU A 212 -16.93 -0.60 -8.00
N ALA A 213 -17.95 -1.04 -7.25
CA ALA A 213 -17.77 -1.56 -5.90
C ALA A 213 -16.87 -2.82 -5.87
N GLU A 214 -16.91 -3.64 -6.92
CA GLU A 214 -16.01 -4.78 -7.09
C GLU A 214 -14.59 -4.32 -7.45
N LEU A 215 -14.44 -3.54 -8.52
CA LEU A 215 -13.13 -3.19 -9.10
C LEU A 215 -12.33 -2.16 -8.30
N LEU A 216 -13.00 -1.33 -7.49
CA LEU A 216 -12.37 -0.33 -6.64
C LEU A 216 -12.23 -0.77 -5.18
N ARG A 217 -12.62 -2.01 -4.85
CA ARG A 217 -12.54 -2.56 -3.49
C ARG A 217 -11.13 -2.40 -2.93
N GLY A 218 -11.03 -1.88 -1.71
CA GLY A 218 -9.75 -1.68 -1.00
C GLY A 218 -8.94 -0.46 -1.47
N ARG A 219 -9.19 0.04 -2.68
CA ARG A 219 -8.55 1.25 -3.21
C ARG A 219 -9.33 2.51 -2.87
N ILE A 220 -10.66 2.42 -2.99
CA ILE A 220 -11.57 3.52 -2.67
C ILE A 220 -12.49 3.06 -1.54
N VAL A 221 -12.50 3.83 -0.46
CA VAL A 221 -13.21 3.50 0.79
C VAL A 221 -14.16 4.63 1.18
N GLY A 222 -13.77 5.88 0.99
CA GLY A 222 -14.60 7.08 1.19
C GLY A 222 -15.67 7.32 0.10
N GLY A 223 -15.96 6.31 -0.72
CA GLY A 223 -17.09 6.28 -1.64
C GLY A 223 -16.86 6.90 -3.03
N VAL A 224 -17.85 6.70 -3.89
CA VAL A 224 -17.89 7.21 -5.27
C VAL A 224 -19.23 7.92 -5.51
N GLU A 225 -19.18 9.17 -5.97
CA GLU A 225 -20.36 9.91 -6.42
C GLU A 225 -20.68 9.57 -7.88
N LEU A 226 -21.86 9.00 -8.14
CA LEU A 226 -22.35 8.74 -9.49
C LEU A 226 -23.34 9.83 -9.92
N ASN A 227 -22.99 10.56 -10.97
CA ASN A 227 -23.76 11.70 -11.45
C ASN A 227 -24.25 11.47 -12.87
N VAL A 228 -25.55 11.19 -13.03
CA VAL A 228 -26.17 11.04 -14.34
C VAL A 228 -26.45 12.40 -14.96
N MET A 229 -25.77 12.68 -16.07
CA MET A 229 -25.97 13.88 -16.88
C MET A 229 -27.26 13.70 -17.68
N ARG A 230 -28.30 14.43 -17.29
CA ARG A 230 -29.47 14.61 -18.16
C ARG A 230 -29.07 15.61 -19.24
N GLY A 231 -29.27 15.24 -20.51
CA GLY A 231 -28.98 16.11 -21.64
C GLY A 231 -29.59 17.49 -21.39
N GLY A 232 -28.73 18.47 -21.12
CA GLY A 232 -29.14 19.86 -21.11
C GLY A 232 -29.61 20.18 -22.51
N ALA A 233 -30.85 20.67 -22.63
CA ALA A 233 -31.20 21.42 -23.81
C ALA A 233 -30.27 22.65 -23.85
N ARG A 234 -29.31 22.59 -24.79
CA ARG A 234 -28.33 23.60 -25.22
C ARG A 234 -27.02 23.69 -24.45
#